data_AF-X0B7R2-F1
#
_entry.id   AF-X0B7R2-F1
#
_cell.length_a   1.000
_cell.length_b   1.000
_cell.length_c   1.000
_cell.angle_alpha   90.00
_cell.angle_beta   90.00
_cell.angle_gamma   90.00
#
_symmetry.space_group_name_H-M   'P 1'
#
loop_
_entity.id
_entity.type
_entity.pdbx_description
1 polymer ?
#
loop_
_entity_poly.entity_id
_entity_poly.type
_entity_poly.pdbx_seq_one_letter_code
_entity_poly.pdbx_strand_id
1 'polypeptide(L)'
;MNPFTLYQDDGSSDPKYRATIESVKASIARPPCECVDCQNGFYTVKEQYSPGLSYRRRLSDKEAGRHVLSAVEDIHRLQASLTERINVYGDVLLSRWKKRSQAKREALLKEAAPELEEDQWLLPRYTYLRERLYIHARSPTRRRQLLLPWLNVQVVKTNPAVLFALLHYRTAYSPQHWVAFDSRQLTLGWAAGFFDVDFSAKCVVMYGDQYGSLVDWEEKAAHRADTLGFPRAMLVLEAQAYLMEVLCSIVERILDGVDPSQPPRVDKWRELVSHEAFRETGVVEFWSPYTNQAFSQPPEFDSNYLLTLAKTRLDETRDHLWYLQCDAAYMRRHLKTMFATEIFKKASEPHKAVLLAQRIRTEILNHHWWRWIEMECRHVDAVCRRFRDNIYPGAPLPIQYDKALGALELLLVNQVIYRASRLEELLPFVPGLQKHWKLEPEANLPNTIGFLKREASENTQEALTEDPLDWCLVQLRAKPDDRAAVRSD
;
A
#
# COMPACT_ATOMS: atom_id res chain seq x y z
N MET A 1 -21.84 10.10 -16.04
CA MET A 1 -22.12 9.27 -17.22
C MET A 1 -20.97 9.52 -18.17
N ASN A 2 -20.14 8.52 -18.50
CA ASN A 2 -18.88 8.79 -19.22
C ASN A 2 -19.17 9.37 -20.63
N PRO A 3 -18.83 10.64 -20.90
CA PRO A 3 -19.20 11.33 -22.14
C PRO A 3 -18.16 11.19 -23.27
N PHE A 4 -17.02 10.57 -22.97
CA PHE A 4 -15.85 10.57 -23.84
C PHE A 4 -15.95 9.47 -24.89
N THR A 5 -15.49 9.73 -26.11
CA THR A 5 -15.43 8.76 -27.19
C THR A 5 -14.02 8.73 -27.77
N LEU A 6 -13.49 7.53 -28.01
CA LEU A 6 -12.17 7.40 -28.64
C LEU A 6 -12.24 7.99 -30.06
N TYR A 7 -11.34 8.93 -30.36
CA TYR A 7 -11.33 9.66 -31.63
C TYR A 7 -10.11 9.34 -32.47
N GLN A 8 -8.93 9.24 -31.83
CA GLN A 8 -7.68 8.96 -32.52
C GLN A 8 -6.83 8.04 -31.65
N ASP A 9 -6.26 7.02 -32.29
CA ASP A 9 -5.26 6.14 -31.71
C ASP A 9 -4.27 5.75 -32.82
N ASP A 10 -3.02 6.16 -32.70
CA ASP A 10 -1.95 5.84 -33.65
C ASP A 10 -1.04 4.69 -33.18
N GLY A 11 -1.34 4.08 -32.03
CA GLY A 11 -0.54 3.01 -31.43
C GLY A 11 0.76 3.45 -30.76
N SER A 12 1.18 4.71 -30.91
CA SER A 12 2.47 5.24 -30.42
C SER A 12 2.31 6.35 -29.38
N SER A 13 1.33 7.23 -29.54
CA SER A 13 1.00 8.31 -28.62
C SER A 13 -0.22 7.96 -27.75
N ASP A 14 -0.51 8.75 -26.72
CA ASP A 14 -1.69 8.54 -25.90
C ASP A 14 -2.98 8.63 -26.74
N PRO A 15 -3.94 7.70 -26.55
CA PRO A 15 -5.20 7.72 -27.27
C PRO A 15 -5.96 9.01 -26.95
N LYS A 16 -6.48 9.67 -27.99
CA LYS A 16 -7.21 10.92 -27.85
C LYS A 16 -8.70 10.65 -27.80
N TYR A 17 -9.33 11.26 -26.80
CA TYR A 17 -10.77 11.20 -26.60
C TYR A 17 -11.41 12.54 -26.97
N ARG A 18 -12.61 12.48 -27.54
CA ARG A 18 -13.45 13.66 -27.81
C ARG A 18 -14.79 13.53 -27.08
N ALA A 19 -15.31 14.68 -26.67
CA ALA A 19 -16.65 14.85 -26.13
C ALA A 19 -17.14 16.27 -26.47
N THR A 20 -18.44 16.50 -26.51
CA THR A 20 -18.96 17.86 -26.60
C THR A 20 -18.86 18.53 -25.23
N ILE A 21 -18.71 19.86 -25.21
CA ILE A 21 -18.63 20.60 -23.94
C ILE A 21 -19.93 20.38 -23.14
N GLU A 22 -21.07 20.33 -23.82
CA GLU A 22 -22.38 20.09 -23.24
C GLU A 22 -22.48 18.69 -22.62
N SER A 23 -21.99 17.65 -23.30
CA SER A 23 -22.05 16.27 -22.78
C SER A 23 -21.14 16.10 -21.56
N VAL A 24 -19.95 16.71 -21.57
CA VAL A 24 -19.06 16.72 -20.41
C VAL A 24 -19.73 17.44 -19.24
N LYS A 25 -20.21 18.67 -19.44
CA LYS A 25 -20.90 19.44 -18.38
C LYS A 25 -22.11 18.70 -17.80
N ALA A 26 -22.91 18.05 -18.64
CA ALA A 26 -24.05 17.25 -18.20
C ALA A 26 -23.62 16.01 -17.40
N SER A 27 -22.43 15.46 -17.67
CA SER A 27 -21.91 14.29 -16.97
C SER A 27 -21.40 14.59 -15.56
N ILE A 28 -20.87 15.81 -15.30
CA ILE A 28 -20.21 16.20 -14.04
C ILE A 28 -21.14 16.03 -12.84
N ALA A 29 -20.79 15.11 -11.96
CA ALA A 29 -21.47 14.89 -10.69
C ALA A 29 -20.73 15.61 -9.57
N ARG A 30 -21.34 16.66 -9.01
CA ARG A 30 -20.70 17.45 -7.95
C ARG A 30 -20.59 16.61 -6.67
N PRO A 31 -19.39 16.44 -6.10
CA PRO A 31 -19.26 15.78 -4.82
C PRO A 31 -19.83 16.66 -3.70
N PRO A 32 -20.20 16.07 -2.53
CA PRO A 32 -20.66 16.84 -1.37
C PRO A 32 -19.63 17.86 -0.86
N CYS A 33 -18.34 17.54 -0.98
CA CYS A 33 -17.21 18.39 -0.59
C CYS A 33 -15.98 18.08 -1.46
N GLU A 34 -15.13 19.08 -1.71
CA GLU A 34 -13.89 18.97 -2.52
C GLU A 34 -12.61 19.15 -1.69
N CYS A 35 -12.69 19.12 -0.36
CA CYS A 35 -11.51 19.17 0.51
C CYS A 35 -10.61 17.92 0.33
N VAL A 36 -9.36 18.02 0.78
CA VAL A 36 -8.35 16.95 0.64
C VAL A 36 -8.86 15.61 1.19
N ASP A 37 -9.56 15.60 2.33
CA ASP A 37 -10.09 14.39 2.94
C ASP A 37 -11.19 13.75 2.08
N CYS A 38 -12.12 14.56 1.56
CA CYS A 38 -13.24 14.08 0.76
C CYS A 38 -12.83 13.62 -0.65
N GLN A 39 -11.69 14.10 -1.16
CA GLN A 39 -11.15 13.65 -2.45
C GLN A 39 -10.67 12.18 -2.43
N ASN A 40 -10.60 11.54 -1.26
CA ASN A 40 -10.43 10.09 -1.16
C ASN A 40 -11.72 9.32 -1.47
N GLY A 41 -12.89 9.92 -1.21
CA GLY A 41 -14.20 9.29 -1.44
C GLY A 41 -14.83 9.64 -2.79
N PHE A 42 -14.50 10.80 -3.34
CA PHE A 42 -15.09 11.33 -4.57
C PHE A 42 -14.06 12.00 -5.46
N TYR A 43 -14.26 11.95 -6.78
CA TYR A 43 -13.55 12.80 -7.73
C TYR A 43 -14.07 14.24 -7.65
N THR A 44 -13.13 15.19 -7.64
CA THR A 44 -13.41 16.63 -7.78
C THR A 44 -14.08 16.93 -9.12
N VAL A 45 -14.74 18.08 -9.21
CA VAL A 45 -15.31 18.59 -10.45
C VAL A 45 -14.24 18.72 -11.53
N LYS A 46 -13.04 19.19 -11.16
CA LYS A 46 -11.91 19.37 -12.10
C LYS A 46 -11.43 18.03 -12.65
N GLU A 47 -11.29 17.01 -11.82
CA GLU A 47 -10.81 15.68 -12.23
C GLU A 47 -11.76 15.01 -13.22
N GLN A 48 -13.08 15.22 -13.07
CA GLN A 48 -14.08 14.59 -13.94
C GLN A 48 -14.03 15.03 -15.42
N TYR A 49 -13.26 16.07 -15.75
CA TYR A 49 -12.95 16.43 -17.13
C TYR A 49 -11.91 15.50 -17.78
N SER A 50 -11.21 14.69 -17.00
CA SER A 50 -10.31 13.65 -17.50
C SER A 50 -11.10 12.35 -17.74
N PRO A 51 -10.92 11.69 -18.90
CA PRO A 51 -11.71 10.50 -19.26
C PRO A 51 -11.69 9.38 -18.21
N GLY A 52 -10.53 9.08 -17.63
CA GLY A 52 -10.36 8.03 -16.61
C GLY A 52 -10.96 8.34 -15.23
N LEU A 53 -11.25 9.62 -14.96
CA LEU A 53 -11.79 10.08 -13.66
C LEU A 53 -13.25 10.52 -13.78
N SER A 54 -13.95 10.01 -14.80
CA SER A 54 -15.37 10.30 -15.02
C SER A 54 -16.25 9.16 -14.49
N TYR A 55 -17.37 9.52 -13.86
CA TYR A 55 -18.31 8.51 -13.37
C TYR A 55 -19.09 7.84 -14.50
N ARG A 56 -19.18 6.50 -14.44
CA ARG A 56 -19.89 5.69 -15.42
C ARG A 56 -21.39 5.98 -15.44
N ARG A 57 -22.04 6.03 -14.28
CA ARG A 57 -23.48 6.36 -14.12
C ARG A 57 -23.71 7.21 -12.88
N ARG A 58 -24.92 7.76 -12.74
CA ARG A 58 -25.44 8.31 -11.49
C ARG A 58 -26.54 7.38 -11.00
N LEU A 59 -26.46 6.95 -9.76
CA LEU A 59 -27.41 6.05 -9.15
C LEU A 59 -28.40 6.84 -8.30
N SER A 60 -29.65 6.38 -8.28
CA SER A 60 -30.60 6.76 -7.24
C SER A 60 -30.17 6.17 -5.89
N ASP A 61 -30.63 6.76 -4.80
CA ASP A 61 -30.36 6.25 -3.44
C ASP A 61 -30.81 4.80 -3.26
N LYS A 62 -31.92 4.40 -3.91
CA LYS A 62 -32.40 3.03 -3.90
C LYS A 62 -31.47 2.06 -4.65
N GLU A 63 -30.89 2.48 -5.77
CA GLU A 63 -29.92 1.67 -6.50
C GLU A 63 -28.60 1.54 -5.73
N ALA A 64 -28.11 2.66 -5.19
CA ALA A 64 -26.94 2.69 -4.33
C ALA A 64 -27.10 1.76 -3.12
N GLY A 65 -28.26 1.85 -2.44
CA GLY A 65 -28.57 1.00 -1.29
C GLY A 65 -28.59 -0.48 -1.63
N ARG A 66 -29.18 -0.86 -2.78
CA ARG A 66 -29.17 -2.25 -3.26
C ARG A 66 -27.76 -2.77 -3.56
N HIS A 67 -26.91 -1.96 -4.20
CA HIS A 67 -25.56 -2.37 -4.53
C HIS A 67 -24.71 -2.62 -3.28
N VAL A 68 -24.79 -1.72 -2.30
CA VAL A 68 -24.07 -1.86 -1.03
C VAL A 68 -24.56 -3.08 -0.26
N LEU A 69 -25.88 -3.23 -0.11
CA LEU A 69 -26.48 -4.36 0.60
C LEU A 69 -26.06 -5.69 -0.03
N SER A 70 -26.18 -5.82 -1.36
CA SER A 70 -25.77 -7.03 -2.07
C SER A 70 -24.30 -7.38 -1.83
N ALA A 71 -23.40 -6.40 -1.90
CA ALA A 71 -21.98 -6.63 -1.69
C ALA A 71 -21.68 -7.09 -0.25
N VAL A 72 -22.31 -6.46 0.75
CA VAL A 72 -22.13 -6.82 2.17
C VAL A 72 -22.69 -8.20 2.49
N GLU A 73 -23.87 -8.53 1.95
CA GLU A 73 -24.47 -9.87 2.06
C GLU A 73 -23.57 -10.94 1.43
N ASP A 74 -23.00 -10.67 0.26
CA ASP A 74 -22.07 -11.57 -0.42
C ASP A 74 -20.79 -11.79 0.41
N ILE A 75 -20.19 -10.72 0.93
CA ILE A 75 -19.00 -10.80 1.79
C ILE A 75 -19.26 -11.69 3.01
N HIS A 76 -20.32 -11.40 3.78
CA HIS A 76 -20.61 -12.15 5.00
C HIS A 76 -20.99 -13.60 4.71
N ARG A 77 -21.77 -13.86 3.66
CA ARG A 77 -22.14 -15.24 3.26
C ARG A 77 -20.91 -16.06 2.89
N LEU A 78 -20.01 -15.51 2.07
CA LEU A 78 -18.80 -16.21 1.64
C LEU A 78 -17.82 -16.38 2.81
N GLN A 79 -17.64 -15.37 3.65
CA GLN A 79 -16.80 -15.46 4.84
C GLN A 79 -17.30 -16.53 5.83
N ALA A 80 -18.62 -16.59 6.07
CA ALA A 80 -19.24 -17.60 6.92
C ALA A 80 -19.02 -19.02 6.35
N SER A 81 -19.25 -19.20 5.04
CA SER A 81 -19.02 -20.48 4.36
C SER A 81 -17.55 -20.92 4.45
N LEU A 82 -16.61 -19.99 4.25
CA LEU A 82 -15.18 -20.26 4.37
C LEU A 82 -14.79 -20.64 5.80
N THR A 83 -15.33 -19.94 6.79
CA THR A 83 -15.11 -20.21 8.22
C THR A 83 -15.62 -21.59 8.61
N GLU A 84 -16.83 -21.95 8.17
CA GLU A 84 -17.41 -23.28 8.39
C GLU A 84 -16.53 -24.38 7.80
N ARG A 85 -16.09 -24.22 6.54
CA ARG A 85 -15.19 -25.19 5.89
C ARG A 85 -13.86 -25.33 6.61
N ILE A 86 -13.27 -24.23 7.09
CA ILE A 86 -12.02 -24.30 7.86
C ILE A 86 -12.25 -25.05 9.18
N ASN A 87 -13.37 -24.80 9.87
CA ASN A 87 -13.71 -25.45 11.13
C ASN A 87 -13.92 -26.97 11.00
N VAL A 88 -14.38 -27.44 9.83
CA VAL A 88 -14.60 -28.87 9.57
C VAL A 88 -13.38 -29.53 8.92
N TYR A 89 -12.71 -28.86 7.98
CA TYR A 89 -11.72 -29.47 7.09
C TYR A 89 -10.29 -28.92 7.25
N GLY A 90 -10.02 -28.08 8.26
CA GLY A 90 -8.74 -27.38 8.44
C GLY A 90 -7.51 -28.28 8.31
N ASP A 91 -7.50 -29.45 8.96
CA ASP A 91 -6.36 -30.39 8.92
C ASP A 91 -6.16 -31.00 7.53
N VAL A 92 -7.27 -31.29 6.84
CA VAL A 92 -7.24 -31.86 5.48
C VAL A 92 -6.72 -30.81 4.50
N LEU A 93 -7.18 -29.56 4.63
CA LEU A 93 -6.72 -28.42 3.85
C LEU A 93 -5.21 -28.22 4.02
N LEU A 94 -4.71 -28.18 5.27
CA LEU A 94 -3.28 -28.06 5.56
C LEU A 94 -2.46 -29.17 4.89
N SER A 95 -2.88 -30.42 5.11
CA SER A 95 -2.18 -31.59 4.59
C SER A 95 -2.13 -31.58 3.06
N ARG A 96 -3.27 -31.34 2.39
CA ARG A 96 -3.35 -31.35 0.93
C ARG A 96 -2.56 -30.22 0.29
N TRP A 97 -2.64 -29.00 0.84
CA TRP A 97 -1.91 -27.85 0.29
C TRP A 97 -0.40 -27.95 0.51
N LYS A 98 0.05 -28.36 1.71
CA LYS A 98 1.48 -28.55 2.02
C LYS A 98 2.11 -29.62 1.11
N LYS A 99 1.40 -30.72 0.84
CA LYS A 99 1.90 -31.83 -0.01
C LYS A 99 2.00 -31.50 -1.51
N ARG A 100 1.31 -30.47 -1.99
CA ARG A 100 1.40 -30.06 -3.41
C ARG A 100 2.74 -29.37 -3.67
N SER A 101 3.39 -29.73 -4.78
CA SER A 101 4.53 -28.97 -5.30
C SER A 101 4.08 -27.59 -5.80
N GLN A 102 5.02 -26.65 -5.98
CA GLN A 102 4.70 -25.31 -6.51
C GLN A 102 3.94 -25.38 -7.85
N ALA A 103 4.35 -26.24 -8.78
CA ALA A 103 3.65 -26.44 -10.06
C ALA A 103 2.21 -26.97 -9.88
N LYS A 104 1.97 -27.88 -8.92
CA LYS A 104 0.62 -28.38 -8.60
C LYS A 104 -0.25 -27.35 -7.88
N ARG A 105 0.36 -26.42 -7.13
CA ARG A 105 -0.33 -25.28 -6.52
C ARG A 105 -0.72 -24.28 -7.59
N GLU A 106 0.20 -23.92 -8.47
CA GLU A 106 -0.03 -23.05 -9.62
C GLU A 106 -1.18 -23.54 -10.49
N ALA A 107 -1.16 -24.82 -10.90
CA ALA A 107 -2.24 -25.39 -11.72
C ALA A 107 -3.61 -25.30 -11.02
N LEU A 108 -3.66 -25.59 -9.72
CA LEU A 108 -4.90 -25.47 -8.94
C LEU A 108 -5.37 -24.02 -8.85
N LEU A 109 -4.47 -23.05 -8.65
CA LEU A 109 -4.82 -21.63 -8.57
C LEU A 109 -5.41 -21.14 -9.90
N LYS A 110 -4.82 -21.52 -11.04
CA LYS A 110 -5.34 -21.17 -12.38
C LYS A 110 -6.70 -21.80 -12.67
N GLU A 111 -6.97 -22.98 -12.13
CA GLU A 111 -8.27 -23.63 -12.25
C GLU A 111 -9.32 -22.99 -11.32
N ALA A 112 -8.95 -22.68 -10.08
CA ALA A 112 -9.83 -22.12 -9.06
C ALA A 112 -10.17 -20.64 -9.32
N ALA A 113 -9.19 -19.87 -9.80
CA ALA A 113 -9.27 -18.43 -10.01
C ALA A 113 -8.47 -18.05 -11.28
N PRO A 114 -9.01 -18.33 -12.48
CA PRO A 114 -8.32 -18.11 -13.76
C PRO A 114 -7.98 -16.63 -14.03
N GLU A 115 -8.64 -15.71 -13.33
CA GLU A 115 -8.43 -14.27 -13.46
C GLU A 115 -7.33 -13.72 -12.54
N LEU A 116 -6.74 -14.56 -11.68
CA LEU A 116 -5.70 -14.13 -10.77
C LEU A 116 -4.46 -13.67 -11.54
N GLU A 117 -3.84 -12.56 -11.11
CA GLU A 117 -2.59 -12.10 -11.72
C GLU A 117 -1.49 -13.16 -11.49
N GLU A 118 -0.67 -13.41 -12.51
CA GLU A 118 0.39 -14.40 -12.45
C GLU A 118 1.54 -13.93 -11.55
N ASP A 119 1.99 -12.70 -11.77
CA ASP A 119 3.21 -12.15 -11.19
C ASP A 119 2.94 -11.04 -10.17
N GLN A 120 3.87 -10.86 -9.23
CA GLN A 120 3.83 -9.71 -8.33
C GLN A 120 4.01 -8.37 -9.10
N TRP A 121 3.88 -7.24 -8.40
CA TRP A 121 4.15 -5.89 -8.93
C TRP A 121 3.23 -5.47 -10.10
N LEU A 122 1.99 -5.96 -10.11
CA LEU A 122 1.00 -5.57 -11.12
C LEU A 122 0.87 -4.06 -11.25
N LEU A 123 0.73 -3.37 -10.12
CA LEU A 123 0.38 -1.95 -10.13
C LEU A 123 1.48 -1.08 -10.77
N PRO A 124 2.77 -1.22 -10.41
CA PRO A 124 3.87 -0.61 -11.16
C PRO A 124 3.97 -1.04 -12.63
N ARG A 125 3.67 -2.31 -12.97
CA ARG A 125 3.69 -2.73 -14.38
C ARG A 125 2.57 -2.08 -15.17
N TYR A 126 1.37 -2.00 -14.58
CA TYR A 126 0.17 -1.48 -15.21
C TYR A 126 0.27 0.00 -15.56
N THR A 127 1.02 0.80 -14.79
CA THR A 127 1.30 2.22 -15.12
C THR A 127 2.07 2.38 -16.42
N TYR A 128 2.78 1.36 -16.90
CA TYR A 128 3.48 1.38 -18.19
C TYR A 128 2.70 0.68 -19.31
N LEU A 129 1.61 -0.04 -19.00
CA LEU A 129 0.81 -0.72 -20.01
C LEU A 129 -0.13 0.26 -20.71
N ARG A 130 -0.11 0.23 -22.05
CA ARG A 130 -1.04 1.01 -22.90
C ARG A 130 -2.52 0.71 -22.58
N GLU A 131 -2.81 -0.50 -22.08
CA GLU A 131 -4.13 -0.92 -21.58
C GLU A 131 -4.76 0.13 -20.63
N ARG A 132 -3.95 0.79 -19.77
CA ARG A 132 -4.43 1.78 -18.79
C ARG A 132 -5.16 2.97 -19.43
N LEU A 133 -4.78 3.30 -20.67
CA LEU A 133 -5.26 4.48 -21.39
C LEU A 133 -6.62 4.24 -22.07
N TYR A 134 -7.10 2.99 -22.14
CA TYR A 134 -8.33 2.62 -22.83
C TYR A 134 -9.53 2.53 -21.89
N ILE A 135 -10.17 3.67 -21.60
CA ILE A 135 -11.27 3.76 -20.63
C ILE A 135 -12.52 2.94 -20.98
N HIS A 136 -12.75 2.64 -22.27
CA HIS A 136 -13.91 1.85 -22.73
C HIS A 136 -13.61 0.38 -22.98
N ALA A 137 -12.33 0.00 -22.96
CA ALA A 137 -11.88 -1.37 -23.24
C ALA A 137 -11.31 -2.06 -21.99
N ARG A 138 -11.61 -1.53 -20.80
CA ARG A 138 -11.16 -2.11 -19.52
C ARG A 138 -11.82 -3.48 -19.33
N SER A 139 -10.98 -4.50 -19.17
CA SER A 139 -11.48 -5.86 -18.97
C SER A 139 -11.95 -6.07 -17.52
N PRO A 140 -13.01 -6.87 -17.30
CA PRO A 140 -13.42 -7.28 -15.94
C PRO A 140 -12.29 -7.99 -15.18
N THR A 141 -11.50 -8.81 -15.88
CA THR A 141 -10.32 -9.48 -15.32
C THR A 141 -9.31 -8.48 -14.78
N ARG A 142 -8.94 -7.46 -15.57
CA ARG A 142 -7.97 -6.46 -15.12
C ARG A 142 -8.50 -5.66 -13.95
N ARG A 143 -9.79 -5.33 -13.94
CA ARG A 143 -10.43 -4.67 -12.79
C ARG A 143 -10.24 -5.49 -11.51
N ARG A 144 -10.55 -6.79 -11.55
CA ARG A 144 -10.39 -7.72 -10.41
C ARG A 144 -8.95 -7.80 -9.92
N GLN A 145 -7.98 -7.86 -10.84
CA GLN A 145 -6.56 -7.86 -10.49
C GLN A 145 -6.12 -6.54 -9.85
N LEU A 146 -6.62 -5.40 -10.34
CA LEU A 146 -6.34 -4.07 -9.77
C LEU A 146 -7.02 -3.84 -8.41
N LEU A 147 -8.12 -4.54 -8.10
CA LEU A 147 -8.75 -4.50 -6.79
C LEU A 147 -7.87 -5.17 -5.72
N LEU A 148 -7.15 -6.23 -6.10
CA LEU A 148 -6.29 -7.02 -5.21
C LEU A 148 -4.87 -7.18 -5.79
N PRO A 149 -4.11 -6.08 -6.00
CA PRO A 149 -2.82 -6.13 -6.72
C PRO A 149 -1.73 -6.93 -5.98
N TRP A 150 -1.94 -7.23 -4.70
CA TRP A 150 -1.07 -8.04 -3.86
C TRP A 150 -1.40 -9.54 -3.93
N LEU A 151 -2.58 -9.93 -4.45
CA LEU A 151 -3.00 -11.32 -4.57
C LEU A 151 -2.65 -11.84 -5.97
N ASN A 152 -1.64 -12.71 -6.06
CA ASN A 152 -1.17 -13.28 -7.32
C ASN A 152 -0.71 -14.74 -7.15
N VAL A 153 -0.62 -15.44 -8.28
CA VAL A 153 -0.24 -16.86 -8.35
C VAL A 153 1.17 -17.06 -7.79
N GLN A 154 2.13 -16.20 -8.16
CA GLN A 154 3.53 -16.27 -7.72
C GLN A 154 3.66 -16.30 -6.19
N VAL A 155 2.97 -15.41 -5.47
CA VAL A 155 2.99 -15.34 -4.00
C VAL A 155 2.40 -16.59 -3.38
N VAL A 156 1.19 -16.97 -3.81
CA VAL A 156 0.43 -18.03 -3.17
C VAL A 156 1.05 -19.41 -3.44
N LYS A 157 1.67 -19.63 -4.61
CA LYS A 157 2.34 -20.91 -4.94
C LYS A 157 3.66 -21.10 -4.19
N THR A 158 4.41 -20.01 -3.97
CA THR A 158 5.80 -20.04 -3.49
C THR A 158 5.89 -20.56 -2.06
N ASN A 159 5.11 -19.99 -1.14
CA ASN A 159 5.09 -20.40 0.27
C ASN A 159 3.68 -20.84 0.68
N PRO A 160 3.49 -22.12 1.07
CA PRO A 160 2.15 -22.61 1.42
C PRO A 160 1.54 -21.90 2.64
N ALA A 161 2.37 -21.35 3.53
CA ALA A 161 1.90 -20.63 4.71
C ALA A 161 1.16 -19.33 4.35
N VAL A 162 1.42 -18.73 3.19
CA VAL A 162 0.75 -17.50 2.76
C VAL A 162 -0.75 -17.73 2.57
N LEU A 163 -1.15 -18.84 1.94
CA LEU A 163 -2.56 -19.18 1.81
C LEU A 163 -3.21 -19.41 3.19
N PHE A 164 -2.52 -20.08 4.11
CA PHE A 164 -3.05 -20.34 5.44
C PHE A 164 -3.22 -19.06 6.25
N ALA A 165 -2.24 -18.16 6.19
CA ALA A 165 -2.30 -16.86 6.84
C ALA A 165 -3.47 -16.04 6.28
N LEU A 166 -3.62 -16.00 4.95
CA LEU A 166 -4.72 -15.30 4.30
C LEU A 166 -6.09 -15.85 4.72
N LEU A 167 -6.26 -17.17 4.69
CA LEU A 167 -7.48 -17.85 5.14
C LEU A 167 -7.77 -17.55 6.61
N HIS A 168 -6.78 -17.65 7.48
CA HIS A 168 -6.94 -17.40 8.91
C HIS A 168 -7.34 -15.94 9.18
N TYR A 169 -6.52 -14.98 8.75
CA TYR A 169 -6.75 -13.57 9.10
C TYR A 169 -7.99 -12.97 8.42
N ARG A 170 -8.38 -13.45 7.24
CA ARG A 170 -9.62 -12.99 6.59
C ARG A 170 -10.89 -13.67 7.11
N THR A 171 -10.79 -14.76 7.87
CA THR A 171 -11.95 -15.38 8.54
C THR A 171 -12.02 -15.09 10.04
N ALA A 172 -10.89 -14.81 10.69
CA ALA A 172 -10.82 -14.50 12.11
C ALA A 172 -11.28 -13.07 12.44
N TYR A 173 -11.25 -12.15 11.47
CA TYR A 173 -11.59 -10.74 11.66
C TYR A 173 -12.75 -10.33 10.75
N SER A 174 -13.67 -9.53 11.30
CA SER A 174 -14.76 -8.91 10.52
C SER A 174 -14.21 -8.06 9.35
N PRO A 175 -14.89 -8.01 8.19
CA PRO A 175 -14.49 -7.21 7.02
C PRO A 175 -14.21 -5.74 7.34
N GLN A 176 -14.88 -5.18 8.34
CA GLN A 176 -14.67 -3.79 8.77
C GLN A 176 -13.23 -3.49 9.21
N HIS A 177 -12.55 -4.44 9.85
CA HIS A 177 -11.18 -4.24 10.35
C HIS A 177 -10.18 -4.08 9.20
N TRP A 178 -10.56 -4.53 8.00
CA TRP A 178 -9.73 -4.48 6.81
C TRP A 178 -9.94 -3.24 5.95
N VAL A 179 -10.97 -2.42 6.22
CA VAL A 179 -11.34 -1.28 5.36
C VAL A 179 -10.17 -0.32 5.16
N ALA A 180 -9.47 0.06 6.23
CA ALA A 180 -8.34 0.99 6.12
C ALA A 180 -7.24 0.44 5.20
N PHE A 181 -6.90 -0.85 5.35
CA PHE A 181 -5.94 -1.53 4.50
C PHE A 181 -6.43 -1.62 3.05
N ASP A 182 -7.63 -2.17 2.83
CA ASP A 182 -8.20 -2.42 1.50
C ASP A 182 -8.41 -1.10 0.74
N SER A 183 -8.90 -0.05 1.42
CA SER A 183 -8.97 1.30 0.85
C SER A 183 -7.59 1.83 0.48
N ARG A 184 -6.58 1.68 1.34
CA ARG A 184 -5.22 2.17 1.02
C ARG A 184 -4.64 1.48 -0.22
N GLN A 185 -4.87 0.17 -0.42
CA GLN A 185 -4.40 -0.56 -1.61
C GLN A 185 -4.93 0.03 -2.92
N LEU A 186 -6.12 0.63 -2.89
CA LEU A 186 -6.77 1.18 -4.07
C LEU A 186 -6.35 2.63 -4.38
N THR A 187 -5.49 3.26 -3.56
CA THR A 187 -5.19 4.71 -3.62
C THR A 187 -4.63 5.14 -4.96
N LEU A 188 -3.56 4.47 -5.41
CA LEU A 188 -2.92 4.77 -6.69
C LEU A 188 -3.87 4.53 -7.87
N GLY A 189 -4.53 3.37 -7.91
CA GLY A 189 -5.48 3.07 -8.99
C GLY A 189 -6.66 4.04 -9.07
N TRP A 190 -7.10 4.59 -7.94
CA TRP A 190 -8.13 5.63 -7.90
C TRP A 190 -7.61 6.98 -8.35
N ALA A 191 -6.47 7.42 -7.84
CA ALA A 191 -5.85 8.68 -8.23
C ALA A 191 -5.50 8.74 -9.72
N ALA A 192 -5.15 7.59 -10.30
CA ALA A 192 -4.86 7.40 -11.73
C ALA A 192 -6.13 7.10 -12.57
N GLY A 193 -7.29 6.94 -11.95
CA GLY A 193 -8.56 6.70 -12.64
C GLY A 193 -8.64 5.35 -13.34
N PHE A 194 -8.02 4.29 -12.81
CA PHE A 194 -8.03 2.94 -13.39
C PHE A 194 -9.36 2.20 -13.22
N PHE A 195 -10.26 2.71 -12.39
CA PHE A 195 -11.54 2.07 -12.10
C PHE A 195 -12.70 2.86 -12.69
N ASP A 196 -13.59 2.15 -13.38
CA ASP A 196 -14.91 2.68 -13.70
C ASP A 196 -15.80 2.59 -12.45
N VAL A 197 -16.34 3.72 -12.02
CA VAL A 197 -17.14 3.82 -10.80
C VAL A 197 -18.43 4.58 -11.07
N ASP A 198 -19.49 4.21 -10.36
CA ASP A 198 -20.77 4.91 -10.39
C ASP A 198 -20.83 5.97 -9.29
N PHE A 199 -21.58 7.04 -9.54
CA PHE A 199 -21.78 8.12 -8.59
C PHE A 199 -23.07 7.96 -7.79
N SER A 200 -22.97 8.13 -6.48
CA SER A 200 -24.04 8.57 -5.59
C SER A 200 -23.42 9.60 -4.65
N ALA A 201 -24.18 10.62 -4.25
CA ALA A 201 -23.70 11.62 -3.28
C ALA A 201 -23.67 11.09 -1.84
N LYS A 202 -24.20 9.88 -1.62
CA LYS A 202 -24.21 9.20 -0.32
C LYS A 202 -22.83 8.70 0.09
N CYS A 203 -22.71 8.34 1.36
CA CYS A 203 -21.55 7.66 1.92
C CYS A 203 -21.95 6.29 2.47
N VAL A 204 -20.96 5.46 2.72
CA VAL A 204 -21.13 4.15 3.34
C VAL A 204 -20.37 4.13 4.67
N VAL A 205 -21.01 3.66 5.73
CA VAL A 205 -20.38 3.46 7.03
C VAL A 205 -19.42 2.29 6.95
N MET A 206 -18.18 2.48 7.42
CA MET A 206 -17.09 1.51 7.24
C MET A 206 -16.61 0.83 8.53
N TYR A 207 -17.39 0.94 9.61
CA TYR A 207 -17.05 0.41 10.92
C TYR A 207 -18.29 -0.01 11.70
N GLY A 208 -18.06 -0.77 12.76
CA GLY A 208 -19.06 -1.24 13.70
C GLY A 208 -20.20 -2.05 13.08
N ASP A 209 -21.27 -2.19 13.85
CA ASP A 209 -22.48 -2.92 13.45
C ASP A 209 -23.21 -2.26 12.26
N GLN A 210 -22.84 -1.02 11.93
CA GLN A 210 -23.36 -0.27 10.79
C GLN A 210 -22.52 -0.44 9.53
N TYR A 211 -21.44 -1.23 9.55
CA TYR A 211 -20.61 -1.49 8.37
C TYR A 211 -21.49 -1.88 7.15
N GLY A 212 -21.34 -1.12 6.07
CA GLY A 212 -22.18 -1.29 4.87
C GLY A 212 -23.50 -0.53 4.89
N SER A 213 -23.76 0.36 5.85
CA SER A 213 -24.97 1.19 5.85
C SER A 213 -24.78 2.40 4.93
N LEU A 214 -25.77 2.64 4.06
CA LEU A 214 -25.80 3.84 3.21
C LEU A 214 -26.36 5.03 4.02
N VAL A 215 -25.61 6.11 4.09
CA VAL A 215 -25.94 7.31 4.87
C VAL A 215 -25.72 8.59 4.06
N ASP A 216 -26.34 9.68 4.51
CA ASP A 216 -26.02 11.01 3.98
C ASP A 216 -24.59 11.41 4.31
N TRP A 217 -23.99 12.22 3.44
CA TRP A 217 -22.67 12.79 3.72
C TRP A 217 -22.76 13.76 4.91
N GLU A 218 -21.87 13.58 5.87
CA GLU A 218 -21.69 14.49 7.00
C GLU A 218 -20.21 14.83 7.12
N GLU A 219 -19.90 16.12 7.22
CA GLU A 219 -18.53 16.64 7.15
C GLU A 219 -17.61 15.98 8.16
N LYS A 220 -18.01 15.94 9.43
CA LYS A 220 -17.13 15.47 10.49
C LYS A 220 -16.91 13.96 10.41
N ALA A 221 -17.92 13.17 10.07
CA ALA A 221 -17.82 11.74 9.86
C ALA A 221 -16.95 11.41 8.65
N ALA A 222 -17.10 12.14 7.54
CA ALA A 222 -16.26 11.95 6.36
C ALA A 222 -14.79 12.31 6.64
N HIS A 223 -14.51 13.42 7.32
CA HIS A 223 -13.14 13.85 7.63
C HIS A 223 -12.45 12.94 8.66
N ARG A 224 -13.20 12.26 9.54
CA ARG A 224 -12.67 11.21 10.43
C ARG A 224 -12.55 9.83 9.77
N ALA A 225 -12.95 9.70 8.50
CA ALA A 225 -13.07 8.43 7.78
C ALA A 225 -14.04 7.41 8.43
N ASP A 226 -15.00 7.87 9.24
CA ASP A 226 -16.10 7.06 9.78
C ASP A 226 -17.03 6.59 8.64
N THR A 227 -17.18 7.45 7.63
CA THR A 227 -17.90 7.14 6.40
C THR A 227 -17.02 7.38 5.18
N LEU A 228 -17.24 6.61 4.13
CA LEU A 228 -16.50 6.72 2.88
C LEU A 228 -17.46 7.04 1.74
N GLY A 229 -17.08 7.98 0.87
CA GLY A 229 -17.87 8.33 -0.31
C GLY A 229 -18.23 7.10 -1.14
N PHE A 230 -19.49 6.99 -1.56
CA PHE A 230 -20.04 5.81 -2.21
C PHE A 230 -19.16 5.22 -3.33
N PRO A 231 -18.62 6.01 -4.29
CA PRO A 231 -17.84 5.45 -5.39
C PRO A 231 -16.60 4.69 -4.91
N ARG A 232 -15.91 5.25 -3.91
CA ARG A 232 -14.74 4.63 -3.30
C ARG A 232 -15.13 3.45 -2.42
N ALA A 233 -16.19 3.59 -1.64
CA ALA A 233 -16.73 2.54 -0.79
C ALA A 233 -17.05 1.27 -1.56
N MET A 234 -17.68 1.40 -2.72
CA MET A 234 -18.01 0.25 -3.56
C MET A 234 -16.77 -0.52 -4.04
N LEU A 235 -15.64 0.16 -4.32
CA LEU A 235 -14.40 -0.54 -4.68
C LEU A 235 -13.84 -1.37 -3.51
N VAL A 236 -13.95 -0.87 -2.28
CA VAL A 236 -13.53 -1.61 -1.08
C VAL A 236 -14.40 -2.86 -0.90
N LEU A 237 -15.72 -2.70 -0.96
CA LEU A 237 -16.66 -3.81 -0.85
C LEU A 237 -16.48 -4.84 -1.98
N GLU A 238 -16.27 -4.38 -3.22
CA GLU A 238 -16.01 -5.25 -4.36
C GLU A 238 -14.70 -6.03 -4.20
N ALA A 239 -13.63 -5.38 -3.72
CA ALA A 239 -12.36 -6.05 -3.44
C ALA A 239 -12.51 -7.13 -2.36
N GLN A 240 -13.24 -6.84 -1.28
CA GLN A 240 -13.49 -7.79 -0.19
C GLN A 240 -14.35 -8.96 -0.63
N ALA A 241 -15.41 -8.71 -1.41
CA ALA A 241 -16.27 -9.75 -1.96
C ALA A 241 -15.49 -10.67 -2.89
N TYR A 242 -14.71 -10.10 -3.82
CA TYR A 242 -13.89 -10.84 -4.76
C TYR A 242 -12.81 -11.68 -4.05
N LEU A 243 -12.19 -11.14 -2.99
CA LEU A 243 -11.24 -11.90 -2.19
C LEU A 243 -11.90 -13.14 -1.56
N MET A 244 -13.10 -13.00 -1.00
CA MET A 244 -13.81 -14.13 -0.41
C MET A 244 -14.22 -15.16 -1.47
N GLU A 245 -14.65 -14.71 -2.65
CA GLU A 245 -14.96 -15.57 -3.81
C GLU A 245 -13.73 -16.42 -4.19
N VAL A 246 -12.58 -15.79 -4.40
CA VAL A 246 -11.33 -16.47 -4.76
C VAL A 246 -10.92 -17.48 -3.69
N LEU A 247 -10.97 -17.10 -2.41
CA LEU A 247 -10.61 -17.99 -1.30
C LEU A 247 -11.55 -19.19 -1.20
N CYS A 248 -12.87 -18.99 -1.36
CA CYS A 248 -13.83 -20.08 -1.39
C CYS A 248 -13.52 -21.06 -2.52
N SER A 249 -13.32 -20.57 -3.74
CA SER A 249 -13.00 -21.39 -4.91
C SER A 249 -11.70 -22.19 -4.73
N ILE A 250 -10.66 -21.57 -4.18
CA ILE A 250 -9.39 -22.26 -3.87
C ILE A 250 -9.61 -23.38 -2.85
N VAL A 251 -10.34 -23.10 -1.76
CA VAL A 251 -10.61 -24.08 -0.71
C VAL A 251 -11.45 -25.24 -1.24
N GLU A 252 -12.49 -24.97 -2.03
CA GLU A 252 -13.31 -26.00 -2.68
C GLU A 252 -12.46 -26.93 -3.54
N ARG A 253 -11.58 -26.37 -4.39
CA ARG A 253 -10.66 -27.18 -5.23
C ARG A 253 -9.64 -27.98 -4.43
N ILE A 254 -9.17 -27.46 -3.30
CA ILE A 254 -8.28 -28.22 -2.41
C ILE A 254 -9.03 -29.39 -1.75
N LEU A 255 -10.30 -29.19 -1.40
CA LEU A 255 -11.15 -30.16 -0.71
C LEU A 255 -11.94 -31.07 -1.66
N ASP A 256 -11.72 -30.98 -2.96
CA ASP A 256 -12.40 -31.83 -3.95
C ASP A 256 -12.24 -33.33 -3.64
N GLY A 257 -13.32 -34.09 -3.70
CA GLY A 257 -13.37 -35.50 -3.33
C GLY A 257 -13.15 -35.81 -1.83
N VAL A 258 -13.29 -34.83 -0.94
CA VAL A 258 -13.40 -35.09 0.51
C VAL A 258 -14.84 -35.46 0.86
N ASP A 259 -15.02 -36.50 1.69
CA ASP A 259 -16.34 -36.90 2.19
C ASP A 259 -16.95 -35.80 3.08
N PRO A 260 -18.12 -35.23 2.71
CA PRO A 260 -18.77 -34.20 3.49
C PRO A 260 -19.25 -34.66 4.88
N SER A 261 -19.40 -35.98 5.08
CA SER A 261 -19.92 -36.58 6.31
C SER A 261 -18.83 -36.91 7.34
N GLN A 262 -17.56 -36.70 6.99
CA GLN A 262 -16.46 -36.99 7.91
C GLN A 262 -16.54 -36.09 9.17
N PRO A 263 -16.07 -36.58 10.33
CA PRO A 263 -16.03 -35.75 11.53
C PRO A 263 -15.12 -34.53 11.33
N PRO A 264 -15.38 -33.40 12.01
CA PRO A 264 -14.52 -32.23 11.98
C PRO A 264 -13.07 -32.57 12.33
N ARG A 265 -12.12 -32.08 11.53
CA ARG A 265 -10.67 -32.25 11.72
C ARG A 265 -9.98 -30.90 11.60
N VAL A 266 -9.64 -30.31 12.74
CA VAL A 266 -9.17 -28.92 12.83
C VAL A 266 -8.08 -28.72 13.89
N ASP A 267 -7.66 -29.76 14.60
CA ASP A 267 -6.73 -29.60 15.72
C ASP A 267 -5.37 -29.08 15.26
N LYS A 268 -4.85 -29.58 14.13
CA LYS A 268 -3.58 -29.09 13.55
C LYS A 268 -3.72 -27.68 13.01
N TRP A 269 -4.90 -27.32 12.51
CA TRP A 269 -5.20 -25.95 12.13
C TRP A 269 -5.18 -25.02 13.35
N ARG A 270 -5.85 -25.38 14.44
CA ARG A 270 -5.86 -24.60 15.68
C ARG A 270 -4.44 -24.45 16.25
N GLU A 271 -3.68 -25.54 16.30
CA GLU A 271 -2.28 -25.53 16.73
C GLU A 271 -1.46 -24.53 15.90
N LEU A 272 -1.55 -24.58 14.56
CA LEU A 272 -0.84 -23.68 13.66
C LEU A 272 -1.16 -22.20 13.94
N VAL A 273 -2.44 -21.85 14.09
CA VAL A 273 -2.84 -20.44 14.27
C VAL A 273 -2.55 -19.92 15.68
N SER A 274 -2.53 -20.80 16.69
CA SER A 274 -2.31 -20.42 18.10
C SER A 274 -0.87 -20.02 18.43
N HIS A 275 0.11 -20.51 17.68
CA HIS A 275 1.54 -20.32 17.97
C HIS A 275 2.21 -19.17 17.18
N GLU A 276 1.44 -18.23 16.62
CA GLU A 276 1.96 -17.21 15.68
C GLU A 276 2.80 -17.81 14.53
N ALA A 277 2.60 -19.10 14.20
CA ALA A 277 3.51 -19.94 13.40
C ALA A 277 3.67 -19.49 11.94
N PHE A 278 2.91 -18.48 11.52
CA PHE A 278 3.12 -17.80 10.26
C PHE A 278 4.43 -17.01 10.26
N ARG A 279 4.92 -16.49 11.40
CA ARG A 279 6.13 -15.64 11.46
C ARG A 279 7.46 -16.40 11.30
N GLU A 280 7.47 -17.72 11.51
CA GLU A 280 8.70 -18.51 11.67
C GLU A 280 9.20 -19.23 10.39
N THR A 281 8.58 -19.03 9.22
CA THR A 281 8.87 -19.88 8.04
C THR A 281 10.20 -19.58 7.31
N GLY A 282 11.18 -18.95 7.97
CA GLY A 282 12.54 -18.74 7.46
C GLY A 282 12.68 -17.75 6.30
N VAL A 283 11.59 -17.08 5.90
CA VAL A 283 11.59 -16.05 4.84
C VAL A 283 10.99 -14.79 5.43
N VAL A 284 11.82 -14.04 6.16
CA VAL A 284 11.45 -12.86 6.95
C VAL A 284 10.71 -11.82 6.10
N GLU A 285 11.06 -11.75 4.82
CA GLU A 285 10.46 -10.84 3.83
C GLU A 285 8.94 -11.01 3.74
N PHE A 286 8.42 -12.25 3.82
CA PHE A 286 6.99 -12.54 3.70
C PHE A 286 6.17 -12.19 4.94
N TRP A 287 6.80 -11.92 6.08
CA TRP A 287 6.12 -11.82 7.38
C TRP A 287 6.28 -10.47 8.07
N SER A 288 6.95 -9.51 7.42
CA SER A 288 6.94 -8.13 7.90
C SER A 288 5.50 -7.59 7.87
N PRO A 289 4.95 -7.16 9.02
CA PRO A 289 3.62 -6.57 9.09
C PRO A 289 3.59 -5.17 8.45
N TYR A 290 4.71 -4.68 7.91
CA TYR A 290 4.74 -3.47 7.10
C TYR A 290 4.62 -3.78 5.61
N THR A 291 5.39 -4.74 5.09
CA THR A 291 5.44 -5.04 3.65
C THR A 291 4.43 -6.09 3.20
N ASN A 292 3.91 -6.93 4.11
CA ASN A 292 3.00 -8.04 3.80
C ASN A 292 1.72 -8.02 4.63
N GLN A 293 1.17 -6.81 4.82
CA GLN A 293 -0.03 -6.55 5.62
C GLN A 293 -1.26 -7.37 5.21
N ALA A 294 -1.37 -7.76 3.94
CA ALA A 294 -2.46 -8.60 3.46
C ALA A 294 -2.48 -10.01 4.06
N PHE A 295 -1.34 -10.47 4.58
CA PHE A 295 -1.11 -11.83 5.10
C PHE A 295 -0.83 -11.83 6.61
N SER A 296 -1.09 -10.72 7.30
CA SER A 296 -0.99 -10.58 8.76
C SER A 296 -2.35 -10.27 9.37
N GLN A 297 -2.42 -10.06 10.68
CA GLN A 297 -3.59 -9.46 11.31
C GLN A 297 -3.92 -8.08 10.67
N PRO A 298 -5.18 -7.61 10.73
CA PRO A 298 -5.54 -6.29 10.25
C PRO A 298 -4.62 -5.21 10.85
N PRO A 299 -4.20 -4.20 10.07
CA PRO A 299 -3.37 -3.13 10.60
C PRO A 299 -4.14 -2.30 11.63
N GLU A 300 -3.65 -2.29 12.87
CA GLU A 300 -4.21 -1.50 13.96
C GLU A 300 -3.16 -0.51 14.49
N PHE A 301 -3.63 0.63 14.98
CA PHE A 301 -2.77 1.60 15.62
C PHE A 301 -2.39 1.12 17.04
N ASP A 302 -1.11 0.86 17.25
CA ASP A 302 -0.56 0.49 18.56
C ASP A 302 0.50 1.50 19.01
N SER A 303 0.11 2.40 19.91
CA SER A 303 1.01 3.42 20.47
C SER A 303 2.18 2.83 21.27
N ASN A 304 2.01 1.67 21.90
CA ASN A 304 3.07 1.03 22.69
C ASN A 304 4.10 0.37 21.76
N TYR A 305 3.65 -0.28 20.69
CA TYR A 305 4.53 -0.78 19.65
C TYR A 305 5.35 0.36 19.01
N LEU A 306 4.71 1.47 18.65
CA LEU A 306 5.41 2.64 18.10
C LEU A 306 6.47 3.20 19.06
N LEU A 307 6.13 3.33 20.35
CA LEU A 307 7.07 3.76 21.37
C LEU A 307 8.26 2.80 21.52
N THR A 308 7.99 1.50 21.52
CA THR A 308 9.03 0.46 21.60
C THR A 308 9.95 0.52 20.38
N LEU A 309 9.39 0.65 19.18
CA LEU A 309 10.15 0.79 17.94
C LEU A 309 11.03 2.05 17.97
N ALA A 310 10.48 3.19 18.39
CA ALA A 310 11.21 4.44 18.49
C ALA A 310 12.37 4.35 19.49
N LYS A 311 12.16 3.71 20.65
CA LYS A 311 13.22 3.45 21.65
C LYS A 311 14.32 2.57 21.09
N THR A 312 13.98 1.45 20.47
CA THR A 312 14.97 0.55 19.87
C THR A 312 15.83 1.27 18.84
N ARG A 313 15.22 2.10 17.98
CA ARG A 313 15.97 2.91 16.99
C ARG A 313 16.80 4.02 17.64
N LEU A 314 16.29 4.66 18.68
CA LEU A 314 17.06 5.65 19.44
C LEU A 314 18.30 5.02 20.09
N ASP A 315 18.14 3.85 20.72
CA ASP A 315 19.23 3.11 21.34
C ASP A 315 20.26 2.68 20.29
N GLU A 316 19.83 2.16 19.13
CA GLU A 316 20.71 1.81 18.01
C GLU A 316 21.53 3.01 17.52
N THR A 317 20.91 4.18 17.33
CA THR A 317 21.64 5.39 16.91
C THR A 317 22.57 5.93 18.00
N ARG A 318 22.22 5.78 19.27
CA ARG A 318 23.09 6.15 20.39
C ARG A 318 24.34 5.27 20.42
N ASP A 319 24.16 3.96 20.29
CA ASP A 319 25.26 3.00 20.25
C ASP A 319 26.16 3.27 19.04
N HIS A 320 25.57 3.54 17.87
CA HIS A 320 26.33 3.93 16.67
C HIS A 320 27.24 5.15 16.93
N LEU A 321 26.69 6.24 17.48
CA LEU A 321 27.48 7.44 17.79
C LEU A 321 28.54 7.18 18.85
N TRP A 322 28.22 6.39 19.87
CA TRP A 322 29.17 5.98 20.90
C TRP A 322 30.35 5.23 20.28
N TYR A 323 30.10 4.24 19.42
CA TYR A 323 31.17 3.49 18.76
C TYR A 323 31.99 4.36 17.79
N LEU A 324 31.37 5.30 17.08
CA LEU A 324 32.11 6.25 16.25
C LEU A 324 33.09 7.12 17.06
N GLN A 325 32.74 7.45 18.31
CA GLN A 325 33.57 8.28 19.19
C GLN A 325 34.61 7.47 19.98
N CYS A 326 34.25 6.27 20.43
CA CYS A 326 35.01 5.52 21.43
C CYS A 326 35.75 4.30 20.87
N ASP A 327 35.41 3.81 19.67
CA ASP A 327 36.05 2.65 19.04
C ASP A 327 36.73 3.04 17.71
N ALA A 328 38.06 3.15 17.75
CA ALA A 328 38.86 3.47 16.58
C ALA A 328 38.80 2.40 15.47
N ALA A 329 38.56 1.12 15.79
CA ALA A 329 38.38 0.08 14.78
C ALA A 329 37.01 0.23 14.08
N TYR A 330 35.97 0.52 14.84
CA TYR A 330 34.64 0.80 14.31
C TYR A 330 34.64 2.04 13.39
N MET A 331 35.19 3.16 13.86
CA MET A 331 35.33 4.39 13.07
C MET A 331 36.10 4.13 11.77
N ARG A 332 37.25 3.45 11.82
CA ARG A 332 38.01 3.09 10.62
C ARG A 332 37.21 2.24 9.64
N ARG A 333 36.43 1.27 10.13
CA ARG A 333 35.55 0.45 9.29
C ARG A 333 34.47 1.30 8.61
N HIS A 334 33.83 2.20 9.36
CA HIS A 334 32.81 3.10 8.83
C HIS A 334 33.38 4.03 7.75
N LEU A 335 34.55 4.65 8.01
CA LEU A 335 35.28 5.46 7.04
C LEU A 335 35.63 4.66 5.78
N LYS A 336 36.15 3.43 5.94
CA LYS A 336 36.54 2.58 4.80
C LYS A 336 35.39 2.35 3.83
N THR A 337 34.17 2.13 4.33
CA THR A 337 32.98 1.98 3.47
C THR A 337 32.70 3.24 2.66
N MET A 338 32.83 4.43 3.27
CA MET A 338 32.64 5.70 2.55
C MET A 338 33.70 5.94 1.48
N PHE A 339 34.98 5.74 1.83
CA PHE A 339 36.11 5.94 0.91
C PHE A 339 36.15 4.91 -0.23
N ALA A 340 35.42 3.79 -0.12
CA ALA A 340 35.34 2.79 -1.18
C ALA A 340 34.56 3.29 -2.41
N THR A 341 33.76 4.35 -2.28
CA THR A 341 32.91 4.89 -3.34
C THR A 341 33.72 5.66 -4.39
N GLU A 342 33.33 5.54 -5.67
CA GLU A 342 34.02 6.26 -6.77
C GLU A 342 34.03 7.79 -6.59
N ILE A 343 32.99 8.33 -5.97
CA ILE A 343 32.89 9.77 -5.69
C ILE A 343 33.97 10.21 -4.72
N PHE A 344 34.18 9.49 -3.62
CA PHE A 344 35.25 9.81 -2.68
C PHE A 344 36.64 9.61 -3.31
N LYS A 345 36.82 8.63 -4.21
CA LYS A 345 38.11 8.44 -4.91
C LYS A 345 38.45 9.60 -5.84
N LYS A 346 37.46 10.18 -6.52
CA LYS A 346 37.64 11.28 -7.49
C LYS A 346 37.65 12.68 -6.84
N ALA A 347 37.10 12.81 -5.63
CA ALA A 347 37.10 14.06 -4.89
C ALA A 347 38.53 14.53 -4.52
N SER A 348 38.78 15.84 -4.57
CA SER A 348 40.02 16.41 -4.01
C SER A 348 40.00 16.41 -2.48
N GLU A 349 41.17 16.48 -1.83
CA GLU A 349 41.29 16.40 -0.36
C GLU A 349 40.40 17.40 0.40
N PRO A 350 40.30 18.69 0.03
CA PRO A 350 39.38 19.61 0.69
C PRO A 350 37.92 19.16 0.61
N HIS A 351 37.52 18.60 -0.54
CA HIS A 351 36.14 18.13 -0.71
C HIS A 351 35.87 16.82 0.02
N LYS A 352 36.83 15.89 0.08
CA LYS A 352 36.73 14.69 0.92
C LYS A 352 36.45 15.05 2.37
N ALA A 353 37.14 16.08 2.89
CA ALA A 353 36.93 16.57 4.24
C ALA A 353 35.50 17.12 4.44
N VAL A 354 34.97 17.90 3.48
CA VAL A 354 33.60 18.41 3.53
C VAL A 354 32.56 17.29 3.49
N LEU A 355 32.69 16.34 2.55
CA LEU A 355 31.79 15.19 2.43
C LEU A 355 31.78 14.35 3.72
N LEU A 356 32.96 14.11 4.29
CA LEU A 356 33.10 13.40 5.55
C LEU A 356 32.40 14.13 6.71
N ALA A 357 32.64 15.43 6.85
CA ALA A 357 32.01 16.26 7.88
C ALA A 357 30.47 16.26 7.74
N GLN A 358 29.96 16.38 6.52
CA GLN A 358 28.53 16.31 6.23
C GLN A 358 27.93 14.95 6.60
N ARG A 359 28.67 13.86 6.35
CA ARG A 359 28.19 12.52 6.68
C ARG A 359 28.14 12.28 8.19
N ILE A 360 29.20 12.62 8.92
CA ILE A 360 29.22 12.54 10.38
C ILE A 360 28.11 13.40 10.99
N ARG A 361 27.93 14.63 10.49
CA ARG A 361 26.81 15.50 10.89
C ARG A 361 25.46 14.81 10.68
N THR A 362 25.27 14.11 9.57
CA THR A 362 24.03 13.38 9.27
C THR A 362 23.75 12.28 10.31
N GLU A 363 24.78 11.54 10.74
CA GLU A 363 24.61 10.51 11.80
C GLU A 363 24.20 11.13 13.14
N ILE A 364 24.75 12.30 13.49
CA ILE A 364 24.36 13.06 14.70
C ILE A 364 22.90 13.53 14.60
N LEU A 365 22.51 14.12 13.47
CA LEU A 365 21.14 14.57 13.25
C LEU A 365 20.17 13.39 13.32
N ASN A 366 20.51 12.24 12.73
CA ASN A 366 19.67 11.03 12.78
C ASN A 366 19.37 10.60 14.23
N HIS A 367 20.34 10.66 15.14
CA HIS A 367 20.11 10.37 16.56
C HIS A 367 19.13 11.36 17.20
N HIS A 368 19.31 12.66 16.98
CA HIS A 368 18.39 13.67 17.51
C HIS A 368 16.97 13.47 16.98
N TRP A 369 16.82 13.01 15.72
CA TRP A 369 15.51 12.86 15.11
C TRP A 369 14.75 11.70 15.76
N TRP A 370 15.43 10.58 15.98
CA TRP A 370 14.86 9.46 16.73
C TRP A 370 14.55 9.82 18.18
N ARG A 371 15.32 10.72 18.79
CA ARG A 371 15.00 11.24 20.12
C ARG A 371 13.68 12.02 20.12
N TRP A 372 13.46 12.89 19.14
CA TRP A 372 12.19 13.61 19.01
C TRP A 372 11.02 12.67 18.73
N ILE A 373 11.20 11.68 17.84
CA ILE A 373 10.18 10.68 17.55
C ILE A 373 9.81 9.89 18.83
N GLU A 374 10.81 9.45 19.60
CA GLU A 374 10.55 8.73 20.86
C GLU A 374 9.79 9.59 21.87
N MET A 375 10.15 10.87 22.00
CA MET A 375 9.47 11.81 22.88
C MET A 375 7.99 11.98 22.50
N GLU A 376 7.69 12.15 21.21
CA GLU A 376 6.31 12.29 20.72
C GLU A 376 5.52 10.98 20.83
N CYS A 377 6.12 9.84 20.48
CA CYS A 377 5.48 8.53 20.70
C CYS A 377 5.14 8.30 22.17
N ARG A 378 6.04 8.69 23.09
CA ARG A 378 5.81 8.59 24.53
C ARG A 378 4.68 9.50 24.98
N HIS A 379 4.60 10.70 24.44
CA HIS A 379 3.52 11.64 24.72
C HIS A 379 2.16 11.06 24.26
N VAL A 380 2.09 10.55 23.02
CA VAL A 380 0.90 9.92 22.46
C VAL A 380 0.46 8.71 23.29
N ASP A 381 1.35 7.79 23.67
CA ASP A 381 1.02 6.63 24.51
C ASP A 381 0.48 7.07 25.88
N ALA A 382 1.08 8.09 26.51
CA ALA A 382 0.60 8.62 27.80
C ALA A 382 -0.80 9.24 27.69
N VAL A 383 -1.06 10.01 26.63
CA VAL A 383 -2.38 10.62 26.38
C VAL A 383 -3.41 9.56 26.02
N CYS A 384 -3.06 8.58 25.18
CA CYS A 384 -3.92 7.45 24.82
C CYS A 384 -4.36 6.68 26.07
N ARG A 385 -3.44 6.34 26.98
CA ARG A 385 -3.77 5.66 28.25
C ARG A 385 -4.71 6.48 29.12
N ARG A 386 -4.54 7.80 29.18
CA ARG A 386 -5.40 8.70 29.96
C ARG A 386 -6.83 8.75 29.43
N PHE A 387 -7.00 8.67 28.12
CA PHE A 387 -8.29 8.83 27.44
C PHE A 387 -8.86 7.52 26.89
N ARG A 388 -8.27 6.37 27.22
CA ARG A 388 -8.62 5.04 26.67
C ARG A 388 -10.13 4.78 26.70
N ASP A 389 -10.75 5.06 27.83
CA ASP A 389 -12.17 4.78 28.04
C ASP A 389 -13.10 5.78 27.34
N ASN A 390 -12.55 6.81 26.67
CA ASN A 390 -13.29 7.83 25.94
C ASN A 390 -13.09 7.75 24.41
N ILE A 391 -12.48 6.67 23.91
CA ILE A 391 -12.23 6.44 22.48
C ILE A 391 -13.24 5.40 22.00
N TYR A 392 -14.12 5.81 21.09
CA TYR A 392 -15.16 4.96 20.53
C TYR A 392 -15.23 5.11 19.01
N PRO A 393 -15.49 4.03 18.25
CA PRO A 393 -15.72 4.12 16.82
C PRO A 393 -16.87 5.08 16.49
N GLY A 394 -16.71 5.91 15.45
CA GLY A 394 -17.74 6.87 15.04
C GLY A 394 -17.80 8.16 15.85
N ALA A 395 -17.09 8.22 16.97
CA ALA A 395 -17.02 9.40 17.83
C ALA A 395 -15.73 10.19 17.57
N PRO A 396 -15.75 11.53 17.70
CA PRO A 396 -14.53 12.30 17.64
C PRO A 396 -13.57 11.90 18.78
N LEU A 397 -12.28 11.86 18.46
CA LEU A 397 -11.25 11.64 19.48
C LEU A 397 -11.25 12.79 20.50
N PRO A 398 -10.88 12.52 21.76
CA PRO A 398 -10.65 13.57 22.74
C PRO A 398 -9.62 14.58 22.21
N ILE A 399 -9.92 15.88 22.29
CA ILE A 399 -9.15 16.95 21.65
C ILE A 399 -7.64 16.89 21.97
N GLN A 400 -7.28 16.50 23.20
CA GLN A 400 -5.87 16.36 23.59
C GLN A 400 -5.18 15.18 22.90
N TYR A 401 -5.91 14.07 22.73
CA TYR A 401 -5.39 12.90 22.04
C TYR A 401 -5.27 13.14 20.54
N ASP A 402 -6.29 13.74 19.93
CA ASP A 402 -6.30 14.16 18.53
C ASP A 402 -5.11 15.08 18.20
N LYS A 403 -4.86 16.11 19.02
CA LYS A 403 -3.70 16.99 18.87
C LYS A 403 -2.37 16.26 19.03
N ALA A 404 -2.27 15.32 19.96
CA ALA A 404 -1.04 14.55 20.16
C ALA A 404 -0.75 13.65 18.94
N LEU A 405 -1.78 13.00 18.37
CA LEU A 405 -1.65 12.23 17.14
C LEU A 405 -1.26 13.12 15.95
N GLY A 406 -1.92 14.26 15.78
CA GLY A 406 -1.59 15.21 14.70
C GLY A 406 -0.16 15.76 14.81
N ALA A 407 0.34 16.00 16.03
CA ALA A 407 1.73 16.42 16.24
C ALA A 407 2.73 15.31 15.88
N LEU A 408 2.45 14.06 16.28
CA LEU A 408 3.26 12.90 15.91
C LEU A 408 3.24 12.69 14.39
N GLU A 409 2.07 12.73 13.76
CA GLU A 409 1.92 12.60 12.31
C GLU A 409 2.72 13.69 11.58
N LEU A 410 2.57 14.96 11.97
CA LEU A 410 3.33 16.06 11.38
C LEU A 410 4.84 15.86 11.50
N LEU A 411 5.32 15.41 12.68
CA LEU A 411 6.73 15.08 12.86
C LEU A 411 7.17 13.96 11.91
N LEU A 412 6.41 12.87 11.83
CA LEU A 412 6.73 11.72 11.00
C LEU A 412 6.71 12.06 9.50
N VAL A 413 5.70 12.79 9.02
CA VAL A 413 5.59 13.22 7.62
C VAL A 413 6.77 14.11 7.24
N ASN A 414 7.12 15.10 8.07
CA ASN A 414 8.29 15.95 7.83
C ASN A 414 9.60 15.14 7.79
N GLN A 415 9.71 14.12 8.63
CA GLN A 415 10.86 13.21 8.63
C GLN A 415 10.92 12.34 7.38
N VAL A 416 9.78 11.84 6.89
CA VAL A 416 9.71 11.09 5.63
C VAL A 416 10.09 11.99 4.46
N ILE A 417 9.54 13.21 4.36
CA ILE A 417 9.88 14.18 3.31
C ILE A 417 11.38 14.48 3.32
N TYR A 418 11.95 14.77 4.51
CA TYR A 418 13.37 15.05 4.64
C TYR A 418 14.21 13.83 4.21
N ARG A 419 13.85 12.62 4.64
CA ARG A 419 14.60 11.41 4.27
C ARG A 419 14.48 11.08 2.79
N ALA A 420 13.32 11.33 2.17
CA ALA A 420 13.10 11.18 0.74
C ALA A 420 14.02 12.13 -0.06
N SER A 421 14.12 13.40 0.35
CA SER A 421 15.05 14.35 -0.31
C SER A 421 16.52 13.96 -0.10
N ARG A 422 16.86 13.44 1.09
CA ARG A 422 18.22 12.94 1.38
C ARG A 422 18.55 11.66 0.62
N LEU A 423 17.56 10.83 0.31
CA LEU A 423 17.78 9.59 -0.42
C LEU A 423 18.43 9.90 -1.77
N GLU A 424 17.90 10.87 -2.51
CA GLU A 424 18.48 11.35 -3.78
C GLU A 424 19.96 11.69 -3.67
N GLU A 425 20.34 12.46 -2.65
CA GLU A 425 21.73 12.83 -2.41
C GLU A 425 22.61 11.63 -2.07
N LEU A 426 22.06 10.57 -1.48
CA LEU A 426 22.80 9.42 -0.98
C LEU A 426 22.97 8.30 -2.00
N LEU A 427 22.03 8.11 -2.92
CA LEU A 427 22.08 7.02 -3.93
C LEU A 427 23.41 6.93 -4.69
N PRO A 428 24.04 8.04 -5.13
CA PRO A 428 25.33 8.00 -5.82
C PRO A 428 26.47 7.43 -4.97
N PHE A 429 26.33 7.49 -3.64
CA PHE A 429 27.32 7.01 -2.68
C PHE A 429 27.07 5.58 -2.21
N VAL A 430 26.02 4.92 -2.70
CA VAL A 430 25.70 3.53 -2.35
C VAL A 430 26.41 2.59 -3.34
N PRO A 431 27.28 1.66 -2.85
CA PRO A 431 27.87 0.64 -3.72
C PRO A 431 26.79 -0.14 -4.49
N GLY A 432 26.97 -0.31 -5.79
CA GLY A 432 26.02 -0.99 -6.68
C GLY A 432 25.03 -0.07 -7.40
N LEU A 433 24.74 1.12 -6.86
CA LEU A 433 23.85 2.12 -7.49
C LEU A 433 24.60 3.20 -8.25
N GLN A 434 25.92 3.29 -8.09
CA GLN A 434 26.77 4.29 -8.73
C GLN A 434 26.75 4.23 -10.26
N LYS A 435 26.45 3.06 -10.84
CA LYS A 435 26.34 2.85 -12.30
C LYS A 435 25.29 3.74 -12.96
N HIS A 436 24.33 4.24 -12.20
CA HIS A 436 23.26 5.12 -12.67
C HIS A 436 23.66 6.60 -12.69
N TRP A 437 24.87 6.94 -12.22
CA TRP A 437 25.30 8.32 -11.99
C TRP A 437 26.66 8.62 -12.62
N LYS A 438 26.75 9.77 -13.29
CA LYS A 438 27.97 10.37 -13.84
C LYS A 438 28.34 11.61 -13.04
N LEU A 439 29.65 11.80 -12.85
CA LEU A 439 30.19 13.05 -12.34
C LEU A 439 30.48 13.95 -13.54
N GLU A 440 29.68 14.99 -13.77
CA GLU A 440 29.90 15.96 -14.85
C GLU A 440 30.68 17.17 -14.30
N PRO A 441 31.85 17.51 -14.85
CA PRO A 441 32.65 18.64 -14.35
C PRO A 441 31.89 19.96 -14.45
N GLU A 442 32.10 20.86 -13.49
CA GLU A 442 31.48 22.17 -13.50
C GLU A 442 32.18 23.07 -14.54
N ALA A 443 31.40 23.61 -15.48
CA ALA A 443 31.94 24.50 -16.50
C ALA A 443 32.55 25.74 -15.82
N ASN A 444 33.82 26.01 -16.12
CA ASN A 444 34.65 27.11 -15.59
C ASN A 444 35.26 26.91 -14.19
N LEU A 445 35.09 25.75 -13.55
CA LEU A 445 35.72 25.44 -12.26
C LEU A 445 36.35 24.02 -12.28
N PRO A 446 37.52 23.83 -12.92
CA PRO A 446 38.16 22.51 -13.04
C PRO A 446 38.60 21.89 -11.69
N ASN A 447 38.53 22.65 -10.60
CA ASN A 447 38.90 22.23 -9.25
C ASN A 447 37.70 21.99 -8.31
N THR A 448 36.46 22.15 -8.78
CA THR A 448 35.25 21.79 -8.00
C THR A 448 34.78 20.38 -8.35
N ILE A 449 34.13 19.72 -7.37
CA ILE A 449 33.38 18.51 -7.66
C ILE A 449 32.23 18.94 -8.58
N GLY A 450 32.30 18.48 -9.82
CA GLY A 450 31.21 18.59 -10.77
C GLY A 450 29.89 18.05 -10.22
N PHE A 451 28.76 18.35 -10.84
CA PHE A 451 27.48 17.86 -10.33
C PHE A 451 27.26 16.38 -10.70
N LEU A 452 26.62 15.65 -9.79
CA LEU A 452 26.19 14.28 -10.05
C LEU A 452 24.94 14.33 -10.91
N LYS A 453 25.02 13.70 -12.07
CA LYS A 453 23.91 13.61 -13.00
C LYS A 453 23.55 12.16 -13.22
N ARG A 454 22.26 11.86 -13.14
CA ARG A 454 21.74 10.54 -13.43
C ARG A 454 21.80 10.28 -14.94
N GLU A 455 22.25 9.09 -15.32
CA GLU A 455 22.46 8.75 -16.74
C GLU A 455 21.18 8.27 -17.43
N ALA A 456 20.36 7.50 -16.72
CA ALA A 456 19.16 6.86 -17.23
C ALA A 456 17.90 7.56 -16.72
N SER A 457 16.86 7.56 -17.55
CA SER A 457 15.52 8.00 -17.15
C SER A 457 15.00 7.13 -16.01
N GLU A 458 14.34 7.76 -15.05
CA GLU A 458 14.08 7.18 -13.73
C GLU A 458 12.69 6.56 -13.58
N ASN A 459 11.77 6.79 -14.52
CA ASN A 459 10.41 6.28 -14.49
C ASN A 459 10.04 5.57 -15.80
N THR A 460 10.80 4.55 -16.21
CA THR A 460 10.50 3.78 -17.43
C THR A 460 10.26 2.30 -17.13
N GLN A 461 9.59 1.62 -18.09
CA GLN A 461 9.38 0.18 -18.02
C GLN A 461 10.71 -0.59 -18.03
N GLU A 462 11.70 -0.10 -18.77
CA GLU A 462 13.05 -0.66 -18.82
C GLU A 462 13.71 -0.57 -17.45
N ALA A 463 13.65 0.60 -16.78
CA ALA A 463 14.21 0.77 -15.43
C ALA A 463 13.57 -0.18 -14.41
N LEU A 464 12.24 -0.34 -14.45
CA LEU A 464 11.52 -1.30 -13.61
C LEU A 464 11.96 -2.76 -13.86
N THR A 465 12.31 -3.09 -15.10
CA THR A 465 12.64 -4.47 -15.51
C THR A 465 14.12 -4.81 -15.27
N GLU A 466 15.02 -3.88 -15.58
CA GLU A 466 16.47 -4.10 -15.54
C GLU A 466 17.08 -3.89 -14.15
N ASP A 467 16.55 -2.95 -13.35
CA ASP A 467 17.00 -2.68 -11.99
C ASP A 467 15.84 -2.27 -11.06
N PRO A 468 14.98 -3.22 -10.66
CA PRO A 468 13.80 -2.93 -9.83
C PRO A 468 14.13 -2.25 -8.49
N LEU A 469 15.31 -2.51 -7.93
CA LEU A 469 15.74 -1.93 -6.66
C LEU A 469 16.00 -0.42 -6.82
N ASP A 470 16.78 -0.04 -7.83
CA ASP A 470 17.02 1.36 -8.12
C ASP A 470 15.72 2.08 -8.51
N TRP A 471 14.87 1.45 -9.33
CA TRP A 471 13.54 1.99 -9.64
C TRP A 471 12.71 2.26 -8.38
N CYS A 472 12.66 1.31 -7.43
CA CYS A 472 11.94 1.51 -6.17
C CYS A 472 12.53 2.64 -5.33
N LEU A 473 13.85 2.73 -5.21
CA LEU A 473 14.51 3.78 -4.45
C LEU A 473 14.26 5.16 -5.07
N VAL A 474 14.19 5.23 -6.40
CA VAL A 474 13.78 6.41 -7.15
C VAL A 474 12.35 6.83 -6.79
N GLN A 475 11.40 5.88 -6.77
CA GLN A 475 10.00 6.16 -6.42
C GLN A 475 9.84 6.68 -4.99
N LEU A 476 10.68 6.22 -4.05
CA LEU A 476 10.66 6.68 -2.66
C LEU A 476 11.09 8.14 -2.47
N ARG A 477 11.60 8.81 -3.52
CA ARG A 477 11.90 10.25 -3.49
C ARG A 477 10.68 11.12 -3.71
N ALA A 478 9.57 10.56 -4.19
CA ALA A 478 8.32 11.30 -4.36
C ALA A 478 7.85 11.86 -3.01
N LYS A 479 7.31 13.08 -3.03
CA LYS A 479 6.74 13.67 -1.81
C LYS A 479 5.50 12.85 -1.39
N PRO A 480 5.37 12.52 -0.09
CA PRO A 480 4.12 12.00 0.45
C PRO A 480 2.95 12.91 0.05
N ASP A 481 1.83 12.31 -0.32
CA ASP A 481 0.55 12.96 -0.64
C ASP A 481 0.53 13.87 -1.88
N ASP A 482 1.62 13.95 -2.65
CA ASP A 482 1.63 14.65 -3.93
C ASP A 482 0.93 13.81 -5.01
N ARG A 483 -0.38 14.01 -5.14
CA ARG A 483 -1.20 13.38 -6.20
C ARG A 483 -0.80 13.84 -7.60
N ALA A 484 -0.04 14.92 -7.76
CA ALA A 484 0.44 15.34 -9.07
C ALA A 484 1.57 14.42 -9.57
N ALA A 485 2.39 13.86 -8.67
CA ALA A 485 3.42 12.88 -9.03
C ALA A 485 2.82 11.62 -9.68
N VAL A 486 1.66 11.17 -9.20
CA VAL A 486 0.88 10.06 -9.77
C VAL A 486 0.32 10.37 -11.17
N ARG A 487 0.26 11.64 -11.57
CA ARG A 487 -0.35 12.12 -12.83
C ARG A 487 0.68 12.51 -13.89
N SER A 488 1.94 12.65 -13.51
CA SER A 488 3.04 13.07 -14.38
C SER A 488 3.84 11.89 -14.97
N ASP A 489 3.50 10.65 -14.59
CA ASP A 489 4.00 9.39 -15.17
C ASP A 489 2.90 8.67 -15.99
#